data_AF-A0A367S2B5-F1
#
_entry.id   AF-A0A367S2B5-F1
#
_cell.length_a   1.000
_cell.length_b   1.000
_cell.length_c   1.000
_cell.angle_alpha   90.00
_cell.angle_beta   90.00
_cell.angle_gamma   90.00
#
_symmetry.space_group_name_H-M   'P 1'
#
loop_
_entity.id
_entity.type
_entity.pdbx_description
1 polymer ?
#
loop_
_entity_poly.entity_id
_entity_poly.type
_entity_poly.pdbx_seq_one_letter_code
_entity_poly.pdbx_strand_id
1 'polypeptide(L)'
;MELYLLNYSDDRFRRKGGIYRQNQLNLNKTAREQGISNIVSWEAKDLLQTDFYAKHKEYLDKPSGENGHAFKVYIISELLNKIEYGDILFYYDCGTWGIRQSVQPLIDLCVSNNGTVFHQVRFKNSHWTKRDAFVYMDCDEPKYHEARQIQTTWMLLQKNDFTLNFIAEWFQYNLDERIASQGLPNTCGLPNLHGFQKHRDDQSIVTNLVIKHGIKTFEFGDKDVNIFINLLKTPPLLRQPKHLMYKLRNRLSKQWQ
;
A
#
# COMPACT_ATOMS: atom_id res chain seq x y z
N MET A 1 21.34 -12.19 2.20
CA MET A 1 20.23 -11.39 1.68
C MET A 1 19.01 -12.27 1.72
N GLU A 2 18.16 -12.00 2.69
CA GLU A 2 16.88 -12.67 2.92
C GLU A 2 15.72 -11.79 2.44
N LEU A 3 14.57 -12.41 2.16
CA LEU A 3 13.32 -11.71 1.86
C LEU A 3 12.34 -11.84 3.02
N TYR A 4 11.80 -10.71 3.49
CA TYR A 4 10.79 -10.64 4.54
C TYR A 4 9.48 -10.09 3.98
N LEU A 5 8.41 -10.90 3.97
CA LEU A 5 7.07 -10.41 3.65
C LEU A 5 6.47 -9.74 4.90
N LEU A 6 6.09 -8.46 4.77
CA LEU A 6 5.40 -7.69 5.80
C LEU A 6 3.95 -7.42 5.38
N ASN A 7 3.02 -7.66 6.29
CA ASN A 7 1.61 -7.31 6.10
C ASN A 7 0.92 -6.95 7.42
N TYR A 8 -0.21 -6.26 7.32
CA TYR A 8 -1.00 -5.81 8.46
C TYR A 8 -2.49 -6.04 8.24
N SER A 9 -3.17 -6.59 9.24
CA SER A 9 -4.63 -6.74 9.24
C SER A 9 -5.28 -5.97 10.38
N ASP A 10 -6.30 -5.18 10.03
CA ASP A 10 -7.12 -4.43 11.00
C ASP A 10 -8.60 -4.59 10.67
N ASP A 11 -9.29 -5.35 11.51
CA ASP A 11 -10.73 -5.59 11.38
C ASP A 11 -11.57 -4.65 12.29
N ARG A 12 -10.96 -3.66 12.97
CA ARG A 12 -11.66 -2.75 13.89
C ARG A 12 -12.66 -1.83 13.19
N PHE A 13 -12.32 -1.31 12.01
CA PHE A 13 -12.96 -0.10 11.51
C PHE A 13 -14.07 -0.25 10.49
N ARG A 14 -14.27 -1.37 9.75
CA ARG A 14 -15.39 -1.39 8.76
C ARG A 14 -15.85 -2.67 8.06
N ARG A 15 -15.48 -3.89 8.46
CA ARG A 15 -16.09 -5.09 7.84
C ARG A 15 -16.36 -6.17 8.88
N LYS A 16 -17.64 -6.39 9.20
CA LYS A 16 -18.10 -7.52 10.03
C LYS A 16 -17.53 -8.82 9.44
N GLY A 17 -16.84 -9.63 10.24
CA GLY A 17 -16.44 -11.00 9.87
C GLY A 17 -14.95 -11.30 9.72
N GLY A 18 -14.02 -10.42 10.11
CA GLY A 18 -12.58 -10.75 10.14
C GLY A 18 -11.94 -10.94 8.76
N ILE A 19 -12.44 -10.22 7.75
CA ILE A 19 -12.05 -10.43 6.36
C ILE A 19 -10.58 -10.09 6.10
N TYR A 20 -10.03 -9.07 6.76
CA TYR A 20 -8.62 -8.70 6.57
C TYR A 20 -7.70 -9.72 7.22
N ARG A 21 -8.06 -10.23 8.41
CA ARG A 21 -7.36 -11.37 8.99
C ARG A 21 -7.40 -12.61 8.08
N GLN A 22 -8.56 -12.94 7.53
CA GLN A 22 -8.67 -14.09 6.62
C GLN A 22 -7.82 -13.92 5.36
N ASN A 23 -7.83 -12.71 4.79
CA ASN A 23 -6.98 -12.35 3.66
C ASN A 23 -5.49 -12.44 4.00
N GLN A 24 -5.09 -11.97 5.19
CA GLN A 24 -3.72 -12.07 5.68
C GLN A 24 -3.24 -13.52 5.77
N LEU A 25 -4.08 -14.39 6.34
CA LEU A 25 -3.79 -15.82 6.42
C LEU A 25 -3.66 -16.45 5.02
N ASN A 26 -4.52 -16.07 4.07
CA ASN A 26 -4.40 -16.52 2.68
C ASN A 26 -3.12 -15.99 2.02
N LEU A 27 -2.80 -14.71 2.17
CA LEU A 27 -1.56 -14.12 1.65
C LEU A 27 -0.35 -14.90 2.19
N ASN A 28 -0.28 -15.13 3.50
CA ASN A 28 0.80 -15.87 4.15
C ASN A 28 0.91 -17.32 3.64
N LYS A 29 -0.23 -17.99 3.45
CA LYS A 29 -0.24 -19.35 2.88
C LYS A 29 0.39 -19.34 1.49
N THR A 30 -0.08 -18.45 0.63
CA THR A 30 0.35 -18.38 -0.78
C THR A 30 1.80 -17.92 -0.92
N ALA A 31 2.27 -17.04 -0.02
CA ALA A 31 3.68 -16.66 0.06
C ALA A 31 4.59 -17.86 0.33
N ARG A 32 4.20 -18.73 1.28
CA ARG A 32 4.95 -19.96 1.59
C ARG A 32 4.95 -20.94 0.42
N GLU A 33 3.84 -21.07 -0.30
CA GLU A 33 3.76 -21.89 -1.52
C GLU A 33 4.75 -21.40 -2.60
N GLN A 34 5.16 -20.14 -2.56
CA GLN A 34 6.14 -19.54 -3.47
C GLN A 34 7.55 -19.40 -2.84
N GLY A 35 7.80 -20.06 -1.71
CA GLY A 35 9.13 -20.13 -1.09
C GLY A 35 9.48 -18.96 -0.16
N ILE A 36 8.55 -18.06 0.15
CA ILE A 36 8.79 -16.97 1.12
C ILE A 36 8.59 -17.52 2.54
N SER A 37 9.68 -17.73 3.25
CA SER A 37 9.70 -18.28 4.62
C SER A 37 9.56 -17.22 5.71
N ASN A 38 10.25 -16.09 5.57
CA ASN A 38 10.23 -15.02 6.57
C ASN A 38 9.00 -14.15 6.37
N ILE A 39 7.97 -14.35 7.20
CA ILE A 39 6.71 -13.62 7.13
C ILE A 39 6.45 -12.94 8.47
N VAL A 40 6.31 -11.62 8.43
CA VAL A 40 6.00 -10.77 9.58
C VAL A 40 4.59 -10.22 9.40
N SER A 41 3.67 -10.70 10.22
CA SER A 41 2.26 -10.31 10.17
C SER A 41 1.89 -9.53 11.41
N TRP A 42 1.58 -8.26 11.21
CA TRP A 42 1.03 -7.42 12.26
C TRP A 42 -0.50 -7.51 12.26
N GLU A 43 -1.09 -7.44 13.44
CA GLU A 43 -2.51 -7.26 13.68
C GLU A 43 -2.75 -5.93 14.40
N ALA A 44 -3.99 -5.45 14.37
CA ALA A 44 -4.40 -4.28 15.15
C ALA A 44 -3.96 -4.37 16.62
N LYS A 45 -4.10 -5.54 17.27
CA LYS A 45 -3.69 -5.76 18.66
C LYS A 45 -2.20 -5.53 18.91
N ASP A 46 -1.36 -5.76 17.90
CA ASP A 46 0.09 -5.58 18.02
C ASP A 46 0.41 -4.10 17.94
N LEU A 47 -0.22 -3.37 17.01
CA LEU A 47 -0.12 -1.90 16.92
C LEU A 47 -0.60 -1.23 18.21
N LEU A 48 -1.73 -1.68 18.78
CA LEU A 48 -2.31 -1.14 20.02
C LEU A 48 -1.38 -1.20 21.23
N GLN A 49 -0.38 -2.08 21.23
CA GLN A 49 0.59 -2.25 22.32
C GLN A 49 1.83 -1.37 22.18
N THR A 50 1.93 -0.56 21.13
CA THR A 50 3.12 0.25 20.85
C THR A 50 3.05 1.63 21.49
N ASP A 51 4.21 2.16 21.89
CA ASP A 51 4.35 3.56 22.31
C ASP A 51 3.95 4.53 21.20
N PHE A 52 4.18 4.15 19.93
CA PHE A 52 3.71 4.89 18.76
C PHE A 52 2.20 5.07 18.78
N TYR A 53 1.46 3.97 18.99
CA TYR A 53 0.01 4.06 19.10
C TYR A 53 -0.43 4.90 20.30
N ALA A 54 0.18 4.70 21.47
CA ALA A 54 -0.15 5.49 22.65
C ALA A 54 0.03 7.01 22.41
N LYS A 55 1.14 7.40 21.76
CA LYS A 55 1.46 8.80 21.45
C LYS A 55 0.56 9.41 20.37
N HIS A 56 0.13 8.62 19.38
CA HIS A 56 -0.63 9.09 18.22
C HIS A 56 -2.07 8.57 18.18
N LYS A 57 -2.60 8.15 19.33
CA LYS A 57 -3.90 7.47 19.45
C LYS A 57 -5.03 8.24 18.76
N GLU A 58 -5.14 9.54 19.02
CA GLU A 58 -6.20 10.39 18.46
C GLU A 58 -6.18 10.44 16.93
N TYR A 59 -4.99 10.36 16.33
CA TYR A 59 -4.84 10.34 14.88
C TYR A 59 -5.11 8.94 14.30
N LEU A 60 -4.54 7.90 14.93
CA LEU A 60 -4.63 6.52 14.45
C LEU A 60 -6.04 5.91 14.60
N ASP A 61 -6.83 6.40 15.56
CA ASP A 61 -8.22 5.97 15.76
C ASP A 61 -9.22 6.63 14.79
N LYS A 62 -8.77 7.59 13.97
CA LYS A 62 -9.62 8.13 12.90
C LYS A 62 -9.93 7.05 11.86
N PRO A 63 -11.07 7.14 11.15
CA PRO A 63 -11.42 6.21 10.08
C PRO A 63 -10.30 6.05 9.04
N SER A 64 -10.26 4.89 8.38
CA SER A 64 -9.34 4.64 7.26
C SER A 64 -9.43 5.75 6.19
N GLY A 65 -8.26 6.23 5.76
CA GLY A 65 -8.08 7.41 4.92
C GLY A 65 -7.94 8.72 5.70
N GLU A 66 -8.55 8.85 6.88
CA GLU A 66 -8.40 10.04 7.74
C GLU A 66 -7.20 9.95 8.67
N ASN A 67 -6.71 8.75 8.95
CA ASN A 67 -5.50 8.49 9.74
C ASN A 67 -4.20 8.44 8.91
N GLY A 68 -4.26 8.83 7.63
CA GLY A 68 -3.13 8.83 6.69
C GLY A 68 -2.45 7.47 6.48
N HIS A 69 -3.05 6.38 6.98
CA HIS A 69 -2.40 5.08 7.11
C HIS A 69 -1.04 5.14 7.83
N ALA A 70 -0.89 6.00 8.86
CA ALA A 70 0.35 6.19 9.61
C ALA A 70 0.92 4.88 10.20
N PHE A 71 0.06 3.91 10.52
CA PHE A 71 0.48 2.57 10.94
C PHE A 71 1.38 1.86 9.90
N LYS A 72 1.17 2.09 8.60
CA LYS A 72 1.85 1.37 7.51
C LYS A 72 3.35 1.68 7.51
N VAL A 73 3.67 2.96 7.48
CA VAL A 73 5.06 3.42 7.47
C VAL A 73 5.75 3.10 8.81
N TYR A 74 5.00 3.11 9.92
CA TYR A 74 5.50 2.66 11.22
C TYR A 74 5.98 1.20 11.19
N ILE A 75 5.13 0.26 10.76
CA ILE A 75 5.48 -1.17 10.76
C ILE A 75 6.59 -1.49 9.74
N ILE A 76 6.65 -0.75 8.62
CA ILE A 76 7.75 -0.84 7.66
C ILE A 76 9.07 -0.43 8.32
N SER A 77 9.08 0.73 9.01
CA SER A 77 10.25 1.20 9.75
C SER A 77 10.67 0.21 10.84
N GLU A 78 9.71 -0.35 11.58
CA GLU A 78 9.98 -1.34 12.63
C GLU A 78 10.68 -2.59 12.09
N LEU A 79 10.26 -3.10 10.93
CA LEU A 79 10.90 -4.27 10.33
C LEU A 79 12.26 -3.91 9.73
N LEU A 80 12.40 -2.79 9.03
CA LEU A 80 13.69 -2.34 8.51
C LEU A 80 14.73 -2.17 9.61
N ASN A 81 14.34 -1.72 10.81
CA ASN A 81 15.26 -1.62 11.94
C ASN A 81 15.73 -2.98 12.47
N LYS A 82 14.98 -4.06 12.22
CA LYS A 82 15.25 -5.41 12.76
C LYS A 82 15.98 -6.35 11.79
N ILE A 83 15.82 -6.18 10.48
CA ILE A 83 16.47 -7.03 9.47
C ILE A 83 17.91 -6.60 9.20
N GLU A 84 18.72 -7.43 8.53
CA GLU A 84 20.13 -7.13 8.26
C GLU A 84 20.29 -6.19 7.07
N TYR A 85 21.41 -5.46 7.03
CA TYR A 85 21.74 -4.60 5.89
C TYR A 85 21.85 -5.44 4.61
N GLY A 86 21.20 -5.00 3.54
CA GLY A 86 21.10 -5.75 2.28
C GLY A 86 19.93 -6.73 2.19
N ASP A 87 19.21 -7.03 3.28
CA ASP A 87 17.97 -7.81 3.23
C ASP A 87 16.82 -7.01 2.61
N ILE A 88 15.81 -7.71 2.10
CA ILE A 88 14.67 -7.08 1.41
C ILE A 88 13.38 -7.26 2.21
N LEU A 89 12.72 -6.14 2.45
CA LEU A 89 11.34 -6.08 2.91
C LEU A 89 10.41 -6.03 1.70
N PHE A 90 9.48 -6.98 1.62
CA PHE A 90 8.35 -6.94 0.69
C PHE A 90 7.08 -6.59 1.47
N TYR A 91 6.64 -5.33 1.37
CA TYR A 91 5.37 -4.91 1.97
C TYR A 91 4.24 -5.29 1.03
N TYR A 92 3.18 -5.89 1.57
CA TYR A 92 1.98 -6.17 0.82
C TYR A 92 0.73 -6.09 1.71
N ASP A 93 -0.18 -5.16 1.40
CA ASP A 93 -1.51 -5.10 2.02
C ASP A 93 -2.21 -6.46 1.92
N CYS A 94 -2.84 -6.92 3.01
CA CYS A 94 -3.62 -8.15 3.02
C CYS A 94 -5.01 -7.98 2.37
N GLY A 95 -5.01 -7.63 1.09
CA GLY A 95 -6.19 -7.59 0.23
C GLY A 95 -6.69 -8.97 -0.17
N THR A 96 -7.57 -9.03 -1.17
CA THR A 96 -8.18 -10.29 -1.64
C THR A 96 -7.23 -11.23 -2.38
N TRP A 97 -6.06 -10.75 -2.79
CA TRP A 97 -5.13 -11.46 -3.67
C TRP A 97 -3.95 -12.03 -2.87
N GLY A 98 -3.46 -13.19 -3.30
CA GLY A 98 -2.26 -13.84 -2.76
C GLY A 98 -1.16 -13.92 -3.80
N ILE A 99 0.02 -14.39 -3.40
CA ILE A 99 1.20 -14.51 -4.26
C ILE A 99 1.14 -15.87 -4.99
N ARG A 100 1.00 -15.86 -6.32
CA ARG A 100 0.73 -17.09 -7.11
C ARG A 100 1.92 -17.62 -7.92
N GLN A 101 3.00 -16.88 -8.03
CA GLN A 101 4.23 -17.30 -8.72
C GLN A 101 5.44 -16.78 -7.94
N SER A 102 6.64 -17.10 -8.41
CA SER A 102 7.88 -16.65 -7.78
C SER A 102 8.02 -15.13 -7.76
N VAL A 103 8.43 -14.57 -6.62
CA VAL A 103 8.77 -13.16 -6.47
C VAL A 103 10.21 -12.82 -6.85
N GLN A 104 11.01 -13.82 -7.27
CA GLN A 104 12.42 -13.63 -7.62
C GLN A 104 12.65 -12.50 -8.64
N PRO A 105 11.85 -12.34 -9.71
CA PRO A 105 12.05 -11.24 -10.66
C PRO A 105 11.92 -9.86 -10.02
N LEU A 106 11.09 -9.71 -8.98
CA LEU A 106 10.98 -8.47 -8.23
C LEU A 106 12.18 -8.25 -7.30
N ILE A 107 12.74 -9.32 -6.74
CA ILE A 107 13.98 -9.25 -5.94
C ILE A 107 15.12 -8.75 -6.83
N ASP A 108 15.30 -9.35 -8.00
CA ASP A 108 16.34 -8.97 -8.96
C ASP A 108 16.16 -7.51 -9.43
N LEU A 109 14.90 -7.11 -9.66
CA LEU A 109 14.55 -5.73 -10.00
C LEU A 109 14.87 -4.78 -8.85
N CYS A 110 14.55 -5.14 -7.61
CA CYS A 110 14.86 -4.36 -6.42
C CYS A 110 16.37 -4.11 -6.31
N VAL A 111 17.18 -5.16 -6.43
CA VAL A 111 18.65 -5.07 -6.34
C VAL A 111 19.22 -4.21 -7.47
N SER A 112 18.76 -4.41 -8.71
CA SER A 112 19.22 -3.61 -9.86
C SER A 112 18.73 -2.17 -9.86
N ASN A 113 17.68 -1.86 -9.08
CA ASN A 113 17.08 -0.54 -8.94
C ASN A 113 17.40 0.11 -7.59
N ASN A 114 18.65 -0.04 -7.14
CA ASN A 114 19.20 0.56 -5.93
C ASN A 114 18.38 0.28 -4.66
N GLY A 115 17.80 -0.92 -4.57
CA GLY A 115 17.09 -1.38 -3.40
C GLY A 115 15.63 -0.95 -3.31
N THR A 116 14.99 -0.53 -4.41
CA THR A 116 13.56 -0.15 -4.38
C THR A 116 12.78 -0.69 -5.56
N VAL A 117 11.53 -1.07 -5.32
CA VAL A 117 10.54 -1.31 -6.38
C VAL A 117 9.25 -0.56 -6.04
N PHE A 118 9.00 0.49 -6.82
CA PHE A 118 7.77 1.29 -6.77
C PHE A 118 7.04 1.20 -8.10
N HIS A 119 5.72 1.04 -8.01
CA HIS A 119 4.87 0.79 -9.18
C HIS A 119 3.89 1.93 -9.43
N GLN A 120 3.91 2.45 -10.66
CA GLN A 120 3.01 3.47 -11.14
C GLN A 120 1.62 2.92 -11.43
N VAL A 121 0.59 3.70 -11.11
CA VAL A 121 -0.79 3.50 -11.54
C VAL A 121 -1.20 4.61 -12.48
N ARG A 122 -2.23 4.36 -13.31
CA ARG A 122 -2.70 5.27 -14.37
C ARG A 122 -3.27 6.63 -13.90
N PHE A 123 -3.18 6.92 -12.61
CA PHE A 123 -3.77 8.11 -12.00
C PHE A 123 -2.78 9.27 -12.00
N LYS A 124 -3.18 10.39 -12.60
CA LYS A 124 -2.40 11.64 -12.61
C LYS A 124 -2.31 12.22 -11.20
N ASN A 125 -1.11 12.54 -10.72
CA ASN A 125 -0.86 12.97 -9.35
C ASN A 125 -1.70 14.19 -8.94
N SER A 126 -1.79 15.23 -9.79
CA SER A 126 -2.58 16.43 -9.51
C SER A 126 -4.07 16.17 -9.26
N HIS A 127 -4.64 15.11 -9.83
CA HIS A 127 -6.05 14.76 -9.62
C HIS A 127 -6.27 14.03 -8.30
N TRP A 128 -5.20 13.49 -7.70
CA TRP A 128 -5.27 12.56 -6.56
C TRP A 128 -4.48 12.99 -5.33
N THR A 129 -3.86 14.18 -5.38
CA THR A 129 -3.04 14.73 -4.30
C THR A 129 -3.55 16.13 -3.93
N LYS A 130 -3.85 16.32 -2.64
CA LYS A 130 -4.26 17.60 -2.09
C LYS A 130 -3.10 18.59 -2.20
N ARG A 131 -3.38 19.87 -2.46
CA ARG A 131 -2.35 20.91 -2.62
C ARG A 131 -1.41 21.02 -1.41
N ASP A 132 -1.93 20.83 -0.20
CA ASP A 132 -1.11 20.75 1.03
C ASP A 132 0.08 19.81 0.89
N ALA A 133 -0.13 18.62 0.32
CA ALA A 133 0.96 17.64 0.19
C ALA A 133 2.00 18.05 -0.86
N PHE A 134 1.64 18.90 -1.84
CA PHE A 134 2.65 19.47 -2.72
C PHE A 134 3.40 20.61 -2.04
N VAL A 135 2.69 21.55 -1.41
CA VAL A 135 3.29 22.75 -0.81
C VAL A 135 4.15 22.40 0.41
N TYR A 136 3.63 21.65 1.38
CA TYR A 136 4.35 21.36 2.62
C TYR A 136 5.48 20.33 2.44
N MET A 137 5.53 19.63 1.31
CA MET A 137 6.64 18.74 0.96
C MET A 137 7.68 19.37 0.02
N ASP A 138 7.49 20.65 -0.35
CA ASP A 138 8.31 21.34 -1.36
C ASP A 138 8.32 20.59 -2.71
N CYS A 139 7.12 20.21 -3.15
CA CYS A 139 6.85 19.39 -4.32
C CYS A 139 5.82 20.05 -5.26
N ASP A 140 5.80 21.39 -5.32
CA ASP A 140 4.74 22.17 -5.96
C ASP A 140 5.02 22.58 -7.42
N GLU A 141 5.61 21.66 -8.19
CA GLU A 141 6.10 21.89 -9.55
C GLU A 141 5.46 20.93 -10.58
N PRO A 142 5.42 21.28 -11.89
CA PRO A 142 4.82 20.43 -12.92
C PRO A 142 5.31 18.98 -12.94
N LYS A 143 6.58 18.72 -12.62
CA LYS A 143 7.14 17.36 -12.56
C LYS A 143 6.44 16.47 -11.53
N TYR A 144 5.94 17.05 -10.44
CA TYR A 144 5.15 16.35 -9.44
C TYR A 144 3.69 16.24 -9.87
N HIS A 145 3.11 17.33 -10.36
CA HIS A 145 1.68 17.39 -10.74
C HIS A 145 1.32 16.42 -11.88
N GLU A 146 2.19 16.33 -12.88
CA GLU A 146 1.97 15.56 -14.11
C GLU A 146 2.39 14.10 -13.99
N ALA A 147 3.05 13.72 -12.89
CA ALA A 147 3.47 12.35 -12.67
C ALA A 147 2.29 11.38 -12.52
N ARG A 148 2.58 10.11 -12.77
CA ARG A 148 1.69 9.01 -12.39
C ARG A 148 1.87 8.69 -10.92
N GLN A 149 0.76 8.45 -10.22
CA GLN A 149 0.77 8.04 -8.82
C GLN A 149 1.49 6.71 -8.65
N ILE A 150 2.23 6.58 -7.55
CA ILE A 150 2.83 5.33 -7.10
C ILE A 150 1.86 4.66 -6.14
N GLN A 151 1.41 3.45 -6.43
CA GLN A 151 0.59 2.71 -5.47
C GLN A 151 1.42 2.22 -4.27
N THR A 152 0.79 2.19 -3.10
CA THR A 152 1.41 1.74 -1.83
C THR A 152 0.76 0.47 -1.29
N THR A 153 0.08 -0.29 -2.15
CA THR A 153 -0.49 -1.60 -1.80
C THR A 153 0.61 -2.65 -1.68
N TRP A 154 1.66 -2.52 -2.49
CA TRP A 154 2.86 -3.34 -2.35
C TRP A 154 4.11 -2.58 -2.81
N MET A 155 5.27 -2.95 -2.26
CA MET A 155 6.58 -2.43 -2.64
C MET A 155 7.70 -3.34 -2.11
N LEU A 156 8.87 -3.30 -2.75
CA LEU A 156 10.09 -3.92 -2.21
C LEU A 156 11.08 -2.84 -1.81
N LEU A 157 11.70 -3.03 -0.65
CA LEU A 157 12.69 -2.13 -0.06
C LEU A 157 13.84 -2.97 0.46
N GLN A 158 15.01 -2.86 -0.15
CA GLN A 158 16.24 -3.41 0.41
C GLN A 158 16.73 -2.49 1.53
N LYS A 159 17.05 -3.02 2.71
CA LYS A 159 17.64 -2.24 3.78
C LYS A 159 19.01 -1.71 3.35
N ASN A 160 19.07 -0.40 3.20
CA ASN A 160 20.29 0.36 3.00
C ASN A 160 20.08 1.80 3.51
N ASP A 161 21.14 2.61 3.57
CA ASP A 161 21.07 3.98 4.08
C ASP A 161 20.03 4.82 3.34
N PHE A 162 19.90 4.63 2.02
CA PHE A 162 18.91 5.33 1.22
C PHE A 162 17.48 4.97 1.63
N THR A 163 17.14 3.68 1.73
CA THR A 163 15.78 3.26 2.09
C THR A 163 15.43 3.59 3.53
N LEU A 164 16.40 3.55 4.46
CA LEU A 164 16.20 4.01 5.84
C LEU A 164 15.84 5.51 5.89
N ASN A 165 16.58 6.34 5.16
CA ASN A 165 16.30 7.79 5.09
C ASN A 165 14.96 8.07 4.39
N PHE A 166 14.67 7.38 3.28
CA PHE A 166 13.41 7.51 2.56
C PHE A 166 12.20 7.17 3.45
N ILE A 167 12.28 6.08 4.23
CA ILE A 167 11.22 5.68 5.16
C ILE A 167 11.11 6.67 6.32
N ALA A 168 12.21 7.22 6.82
CA ALA A 168 12.17 8.26 7.83
C ALA A 168 11.46 9.53 7.33
N GLU A 169 11.75 10.00 6.12
CA GLU A 169 11.06 11.13 5.49
C GLU A 169 9.57 10.85 5.28
N TRP A 170 9.23 9.69 4.72
CA TRP A 170 7.84 9.27 4.58
C TRP A 170 7.13 9.27 5.93
N PHE A 171 7.76 8.72 6.98
CA PHE A 171 7.20 8.69 8.32
C PHE A 171 6.86 10.08 8.85
N GLN A 172 7.79 11.05 8.72
CA GLN A 172 7.55 12.43 9.15
C GLN A 172 6.36 13.07 8.43
N TYR A 173 6.31 12.97 7.10
CA TYR A 173 5.21 13.54 6.32
C TYR A 173 3.88 12.85 6.60
N ASN A 174 3.89 11.55 6.91
CA ASN A 174 2.67 10.80 7.18
C ASN A 174 2.05 11.12 8.55
N LEU A 175 2.81 11.75 9.47
CA LEU A 175 2.31 12.22 10.76
C LEU A 175 1.74 13.65 10.70
N ASP A 176 1.98 14.38 9.63
CA ASP A 176 1.33 15.68 9.41
C ASP A 176 -0.05 15.47 8.78
N GLU A 177 -1.11 15.63 9.57
CA GLU A 177 -2.48 15.44 9.08
C GLU A 177 -2.85 16.37 7.91
N ARG A 178 -2.23 17.56 7.84
CA ARG A 178 -2.46 18.49 6.73
C ARG A 178 -1.97 17.88 5.43
N ILE A 179 -0.92 17.05 5.49
CA ILE A 179 -0.35 16.37 4.33
C ILE A 179 -1.10 15.07 4.06
N ALA A 180 -1.20 14.18 5.06
CA ALA A 180 -1.60 12.79 4.85
C ALA A 180 -3.10 12.50 5.02
N SER A 181 -3.82 13.30 5.81
CA SER A 181 -5.23 13.00 6.12
C SER A 181 -6.15 13.38 4.96
N GLN A 182 -7.06 12.48 4.59
CA GLN A 182 -8.22 12.81 3.74
C GLN A 182 -9.31 13.59 4.51
N GLY A 183 -9.27 13.59 5.85
CA GLY A 183 -10.30 14.19 6.69
C GLY A 183 -10.16 15.71 6.85
N LEU A 184 -8.93 16.23 6.69
CA LEU A 184 -8.68 17.67 6.72
C LEU A 184 -8.79 18.28 5.31
N PRO A 185 -9.48 19.42 5.17
CA PRO A 185 -9.51 20.16 3.92
C PRO A 185 -8.10 20.67 3.56
N ASN A 186 -7.98 21.26 2.37
CA ASN A 186 -6.79 21.99 1.96
C ASN A 186 -6.60 23.24 2.84
N THR A 187 -5.38 23.45 3.35
CA THR A 187 -5.04 24.47 4.36
C THR A 187 -3.86 25.37 3.98
N CYS A 188 -3.15 25.08 2.89
CA CYS A 188 -1.93 25.80 2.48
C CYS A 188 -2.16 27.20 1.90
N GLY A 189 -3.39 27.70 1.88
CA GLY A 189 -3.74 29.03 1.34
C GLY A 189 -3.83 29.11 -0.19
N LEU A 190 -3.54 28.02 -0.90
CA LEU A 190 -3.69 27.90 -2.36
C LEU A 190 -4.85 26.96 -2.70
N PRO A 191 -5.57 27.15 -3.81
CA PRO A 191 -6.60 26.21 -4.24
C PRO A 191 -5.99 24.86 -4.64
N ASN A 192 -6.79 23.79 -4.54
CA ASN A 192 -6.41 22.54 -5.18
C ASN A 192 -6.23 22.73 -6.68
N LEU A 193 -5.33 21.96 -7.29
CA LEU A 193 -5.09 22.02 -8.72
C LEU A 193 -6.36 21.68 -9.52
N HIS A 194 -6.44 22.25 -10.72
CA HIS A 194 -7.53 21.96 -11.65
C HIS A 194 -7.64 20.45 -11.90
N GLY A 195 -8.86 19.91 -11.77
CA GLY A 195 -9.14 18.48 -11.92
C GLY A 195 -8.90 17.63 -10.66
N PHE A 196 -8.56 18.23 -9.52
CA PHE A 196 -8.49 17.53 -8.23
C PHE A 196 -9.81 16.81 -7.92
N GLN A 197 -9.71 15.52 -7.58
CA GLN A 197 -10.85 14.65 -7.29
C GLN A 197 -10.90 14.30 -5.81
N LYS A 198 -9.80 13.73 -5.29
CA LYS A 198 -9.71 13.29 -3.91
C LYS A 198 -8.25 13.06 -3.53
N HIS A 199 -7.89 13.30 -2.28
CA HIS A 199 -6.56 12.97 -1.78
C HIS A 199 -6.35 11.46 -1.60
N ARG A 200 -5.12 10.98 -1.87
CA ARG A 200 -4.67 9.60 -1.73
C ARG A 200 -3.62 9.39 -0.63
N ASP A 201 -3.65 10.21 0.42
CA ASP A 201 -3.03 9.88 1.70
C ASP A 201 -1.55 9.48 1.55
N ASP A 202 -1.10 8.37 2.14
CA ASP A 202 0.30 7.90 2.05
C ASP A 202 0.78 7.70 0.60
N GLN A 203 -0.13 7.36 -0.32
CA GLN A 203 0.16 7.23 -1.75
C GLN A 203 0.61 8.55 -2.39
N SER A 204 0.03 9.67 -1.95
CA SER A 204 0.41 11.01 -2.41
C SER A 204 1.82 11.36 -1.95
N ILE A 205 2.14 11.05 -0.69
CA ILE A 205 3.47 11.28 -0.09
C ILE A 205 4.53 10.47 -0.82
N VAL A 206 4.32 9.15 -0.97
CA VAL A 206 5.28 8.27 -1.66
C VAL A 206 5.52 8.72 -3.10
N THR A 207 4.48 9.15 -3.81
CA THR A 207 4.63 9.65 -5.18
C THR A 207 5.53 10.88 -5.23
N ASN A 208 5.32 11.85 -4.33
CA ASN A 208 6.14 13.05 -4.27
C ASN A 208 7.60 12.73 -3.90
N LEU A 209 7.82 11.86 -2.91
CA LEU A 209 9.16 11.44 -2.50
C LEU A 209 9.92 10.70 -3.60
N VAL A 210 9.26 9.76 -4.28
CA VAL A 210 9.84 9.02 -5.42
C VAL A 210 10.38 9.98 -6.48
N ILE A 211 9.61 11.02 -6.82
CA ILE A 211 10.02 12.02 -7.81
C ILE A 211 11.13 12.90 -7.25
N LYS A 212 11.01 13.35 -6.00
CA LYS A 212 11.98 14.21 -5.30
C LYS A 212 13.37 13.57 -5.26
N HIS A 213 13.45 12.27 -5.02
CA HIS A 213 14.70 11.52 -4.97
C HIS A 213 15.12 10.90 -6.32
N GLY A 214 14.39 11.16 -7.41
CA GLY A 214 14.73 10.63 -8.73
C GLY A 214 14.70 9.10 -8.81
N ILE A 215 13.85 8.44 -8.02
CA ILE A 215 13.75 6.99 -7.97
C ILE A 215 13.13 6.47 -9.26
N LYS A 216 13.81 5.52 -9.92
CA LYS A 216 13.25 4.84 -11.09
C LYS A 216 12.09 3.95 -10.65
N THR A 217 10.98 4.06 -11.37
CA THR A 217 9.73 3.35 -11.12
C THR A 217 9.26 2.59 -12.35
N PHE A 218 8.27 1.73 -12.16
CA PHE A 218 7.82 0.80 -13.19
C PHE A 218 6.32 0.92 -13.45
N GLU A 219 5.89 0.68 -14.67
CA GLU A 219 4.49 0.84 -15.08
C GLU A 219 3.83 -0.44 -15.59
N PHE A 220 2.50 -0.41 -15.71
CA PHE A 220 1.74 -1.43 -16.42
C PHE A 220 2.26 -1.59 -17.86
N GLY A 221 2.81 -2.74 -18.20
CA GLY A 221 3.38 -2.99 -19.52
C GLY A 221 4.88 -3.27 -19.50
N ASP A 222 5.60 -2.84 -18.45
CA ASP A 222 6.99 -3.24 -18.26
C ASP A 222 7.05 -4.77 -18.16
N LYS A 223 7.89 -5.40 -18.98
CA LYS A 223 8.06 -6.87 -19.00
C LYS A 223 8.38 -7.40 -17.60
N ASP A 224 9.12 -6.61 -16.82
CA ASP A 224 9.59 -6.96 -15.48
C ASP A 224 8.46 -6.89 -14.41
N VAL A 225 7.41 -6.08 -14.63
CA VAL A 225 6.26 -5.95 -13.71
C VAL A 225 5.01 -6.67 -14.20
N ASN A 226 4.89 -6.96 -15.49
CA ASN A 226 3.85 -7.83 -16.02
C ASN A 226 3.90 -9.24 -15.40
N ILE A 227 5.07 -9.66 -14.93
CA ILE A 227 5.25 -10.82 -14.06
C ILE A 227 4.35 -10.69 -12.81
N PHE A 228 4.34 -9.54 -12.13
CA PHE A 228 3.55 -9.28 -10.92
C PHE A 228 2.04 -9.22 -11.11
N ILE A 229 1.56 -8.68 -12.22
CA ILE A 229 0.11 -8.68 -12.47
C ILE A 229 -0.39 -10.10 -12.76
N ASN A 230 0.45 -10.94 -13.39
CA ASN A 230 0.17 -12.37 -13.50
C ASN A 230 0.40 -13.10 -12.16
N LEU A 231 1.27 -12.60 -11.27
CA LEU A 231 1.47 -13.08 -9.89
C LEU A 231 0.19 -12.99 -9.04
N LEU A 232 -0.71 -12.05 -9.31
CA LEU A 232 -1.93 -11.82 -8.53
C LEU A 232 -3.22 -12.29 -9.20
N LYS A 233 -3.21 -12.54 -10.51
CA LYS A 233 -4.39 -13.02 -11.25
C LYS A 233 -4.69 -14.49 -10.93
N THR A 234 -5.96 -14.78 -10.70
CA THR A 234 -6.51 -16.14 -10.75
C THR A 234 -6.34 -16.73 -12.17
N PRO A 235 -6.04 -18.04 -12.36
CA PRO A 235 -6.55 -18.73 -13.53
C PRO A 235 -8.08 -18.61 -13.50
N PRO A 236 -8.79 -18.55 -14.63
CA PRO A 236 -10.24 -18.42 -14.64
C PRO A 236 -10.89 -19.68 -14.05
N LEU A 237 -10.95 -19.80 -12.73
CA LEU A 237 -11.73 -20.83 -12.06
C LEU A 237 -13.18 -20.38 -12.06
N LEU A 238 -13.90 -20.98 -13.01
CA LEU A 238 -15.35 -21.08 -13.06
C LEU A 238 -16.06 -19.73 -13.12
N ARG A 239 -16.25 -19.22 -14.35
CA ARG A 239 -17.56 -18.67 -14.69
C ARG A 239 -18.57 -19.75 -14.31
N GLN A 240 -19.15 -19.67 -13.11
CA GLN A 240 -20.36 -20.43 -12.85
C GLN A 240 -21.32 -20.03 -13.96
N PRO A 241 -21.79 -21.00 -14.77
CA PRO A 241 -22.60 -20.66 -15.91
C PRO A 241 -23.86 -19.97 -15.40
N LYS A 242 -24.19 -18.83 -16.01
CA LYS A 242 -25.23 -17.87 -15.57
C LYS A 242 -26.60 -18.51 -15.28
N HIS A 243 -26.82 -19.77 -15.67
CA HIS A 243 -28.03 -20.54 -15.38
C HIS A 243 -28.19 -20.96 -13.91
N LEU A 244 -27.12 -21.06 -13.10
CA LEU A 244 -27.24 -21.49 -11.70
C LEU A 244 -27.73 -20.36 -10.76
N MET A 245 -27.42 -19.09 -11.08
CA MET A 245 -27.93 -17.94 -10.32
C MET A 245 -29.43 -17.67 -10.56
N TYR A 246 -29.99 -18.11 -11.69
CA TYR A 246 -31.42 -17.91 -11.98
C TYR A 246 -32.33 -18.83 -11.13
N LYS A 247 -31.85 -20.03 -10.77
CA LYS A 247 -32.61 -20.98 -9.93
C LYS A 247 -32.70 -20.56 -8.45
N LEU A 248 -31.71 -19.84 -7.93
CA LEU A 248 -31.74 -19.33 -6.55
C LEU A 248 -32.63 -18.10 -6.39
N ARG A 249 -32.72 -17.25 -7.44
CA ARG A 249 -33.56 -16.04 -7.40
C ARG A 249 -35.07 -16.36 -7.44
N ASN A 250 -35.48 -17.43 -8.13
CA ASN A 250 -36.89 -17.85 -8.23
C ASN A 250 -37.39 -18.70 -7.06
N ARG A 251 -36.51 -19.19 -6.16
CA ARG A 251 -36.94 -19.88 -4.93
C ARG A 251 -37.21 -18.93 -3.77
N LEU A 252 -36.58 -17.75 -3.76
CA LEU A 252 -36.76 -16.75 -2.70
C LEU A 252 -37.94 -15.79 -2.96
N SER A 253 -38.46 -15.71 -4.19
CA SER A 253 -39.63 -14.88 -4.53
C SER A 253 -40.98 -15.60 -4.36
N LYS A 254 -41.01 -16.84 -3.85
CA LYS A 254 -42.24 -17.62 -3.57
C LYS A 254 -42.50 -17.87 -2.08
N GLN A 255 -41.79 -17.18 -1.18
CA GLN A 255 -42.04 -17.21 0.27
C GLN A 255 -42.55 -15.88 0.84
N TRP A 256 -42.95 -14.95 -0.03
CA TRP A 256 -43.61 -13.69 0.34
C TRP A 256 -44.74 -13.34 -0.64
N GLN A 257 -45.65 -14.29 -0.85
CA GLN A 257 -47.01 -14.08 -1.34
C GLN A 257 -47.96 -14.94 -0.51
#